data_AF-X8AQJ0-F1
#
_entry.id   AF-X8AQJ0-F1
#
_cell.length_a   1.000
_cell.length_b   1.000
_cell.length_c   1.000
_cell.angle_alpha   90.00
_cell.angle_beta   90.00
_cell.angle_gamma   90.00
#
_symmetry.space_group_name_H-M   'P 1'
#
loop_
_entity.id
_entity.type
_entity.pdbx_description
1 polymer ?
#
loop_
_entity_poly.entity_id
_entity_poly.type
_entity_poly.pdbx_seq_one_letter_code
_entity_poly.pdbx_strand_id
1 'polypeptide(L)' 'MASRGIVGVGIDLVSIPDFAEQVDRPGTVFSETFTPGERRDASDKSSSAARHLAARWAPRRR' A
#
# COMPACT_ATOMS: atom_id res chain seq x y z
N MET A 1 -30.68 14.53 18.76
CA MET A 1 -29.23 14.34 18.51
C MET A 1 -29.07 13.12 17.63
N ALA A 2 -28.43 13.21 16.46
CA ALA A 2 -28.18 12.03 15.62
C ALA A 2 -26.91 11.31 16.09
N SER A 3 -27.03 10.04 16.47
CA SER A 3 -25.87 9.19 16.73
C SER A 3 -25.18 8.87 15.40
N ARG A 4 -23.89 9.18 15.29
CA ARG A 4 -23.10 8.87 14.10
C ARG A 4 -22.61 7.43 14.20
N GLY A 5 -23.41 6.52 13.65
CA GLY A 5 -23.05 5.11 13.54
C GLY A 5 -21.90 4.89 12.55
N ILE A 6 -21.29 3.70 12.62
CA ILE A 6 -20.31 3.26 11.62
C ILE A 6 -21.03 3.19 10.26
N VAL A 7 -20.47 3.88 9.27
CA VAL A 7 -21.08 3.99 7.92
C VAL A 7 -20.64 2.82 7.01
N GLY A 8 -19.53 2.16 7.33
CA GLY A 8 -19.05 0.98 6.62
C GLY A 8 -17.65 0.53 7.05
N VAL A 9 -17.27 -0.67 6.62
CA VAL A 9 -15.93 -1.26 6.79
C VAL A 9 -15.42 -1.68 5.41
N GLY A 10 -14.16 -1.34 5.11
CA GLY A 10 -13.46 -1.79 3.90
C GLY A 10 -12.37 -2.79 4.28
N ILE A 11 -12.28 -3.88 3.53
CA ILE A 11 -11.22 -4.89 3.64
C ILE A 11 -10.57 -5.00 2.26
N ASP A 12 -9.24 -5.02 2.22
CA ASP A 12 -8.46 -5.20 1.00
C ASP A 12 -7.42 -6.30 1.21
N LEU A 13 -7.15 -7.08 0.17
CA LEU A 13 -6.18 -8.17 0.17
C LEU A 13 -5.13 -7.92 -0.91
N VAL A 14 -3.86 -7.96 -0.51
CA VAL A 14 -2.73 -7.75 -1.42
C VAL A 14 -1.84 -8.98 -1.47
N SER A 15 -1.67 -9.55 -2.65
CA SER A 15 -0.65 -10.55 -2.94
C SER A 15 0.72 -9.88 -2.96
N ILE A 16 1.60 -10.26 -2.04
CA ILE A 16 2.95 -9.67 -1.94
C ILE A 16 3.83 -10.00 -3.15
N PRO A 17 3.87 -11.25 -3.68
CA PRO A 17 4.66 -11.56 -4.87
C PRO A 17 4.24 -10.69 -6.08
N ASP A 18 2.95 -10.65 -6.40
CA ASP A 18 2.44 -9.89 -7.56
C ASP A 18 2.62 -8.38 -7.39
N PHE A 19 2.52 -7.89 -6.16
CA PHE A 19 2.77 -6.49 -5.83
C PHE A 19 4.26 -6.15 -6.03
N ALA A 20 5.17 -7.02 -5.60
CA ALA A 20 6.61 -6.81 -5.75
C ALA A 20 7.02 -6.73 -7.22
N GLU A 21 6.41 -7.54 -8.10
CA GLU A 21 6.68 -7.47 -9.54
C GLU A 21 6.23 -6.15 -10.19
N GLN A 22 5.23 -5.49 -9.61
CA GLN A 22 4.63 -4.30 -10.19
C GLN A 22 5.18 -3.00 -9.60
N VAL A 23 5.52 -2.97 -8.30
CA VAL A 23 5.96 -1.74 -7.60
C VAL A 23 7.26 -1.14 -8.14
N ASP A 24 8.08 -1.98 -8.77
CA ASP A 24 9.33 -1.60 -9.42
C ASP A 24 9.21 -1.52 -10.94
N ARG A 25 8.06 -1.91 -11.52
CA ARG A 25 7.81 -1.82 -12.96
C ARG A 25 7.40 -0.39 -13.35
N PRO A 26 8.16 0.30 -14.20
CA PRO A 26 7.81 1.65 -14.66
C PRO A 26 6.44 1.68 -15.36
N GLY A 27 5.72 2.79 -15.20
CA GLY A 27 4.41 3.00 -15.83
C GLY A 27 3.26 2.24 -15.18
N THR A 28 3.51 1.50 -14.09
CA THR A 28 2.43 1.00 -13.24
C THR A 28 1.97 2.09 -12.26
N VAL A 29 0.71 2.01 -11.85
CA VAL A 29 0.16 2.91 -10.82
C VAL A 29 0.99 2.87 -9.53
N PHE A 30 1.55 1.71 -9.21
CA PHE A 30 2.37 1.50 -8.02
C PHE A 30 3.71 2.22 -8.09
N SER A 31 4.32 2.27 -9.28
CA SER A 31 5.60 2.95 -9.49
C SER A 31 5.50 4.46 -9.18
N GLU A 32 4.32 5.05 -9.37
CA GLU A 32 4.05 6.48 -9.20
C GLU A 32 3.39 6.83 -7.86
N THR A 33 2.86 5.86 -7.14
CA THR A 33 2.08 6.11 -5.91
C THR A 33 2.96 6.49 -4.71
N PHE A 34 4.13 5.87 -4.58
CA PHE A 34 4.97 5.99 -3.39
C PHE A 34 5.99 7.09 -3.54
N THR A 35 6.01 7.99 -2.56
CA THR A 35 7.02 9.03 -2.47
C THR A 35 8.41 8.42 -2.23
N PRO A 36 9.49 9.14 -2.59
CA PRO A 36 10.85 8.70 -2.29
C PRO A 36 11.08 8.44 -0.78
N GLY A 37 10.40 9.20 0.09
CA GLY A 37 10.48 9.02 1.55
C GLY A 37 9.86 7.70 2.01
N GLU A 38 8.69 7.33 1.48
CA GLU A 38 8.05 6.06 1.78
C GLU A 38 8.87 4.86 1.29
N ARG A 39 9.51 4.99 0.12
CA ARG A 39 10.41 3.95 -0.41
C ARG A 39 11.63 3.75 0.47
N ARG A 40 12.29 4.83 0.91
CA ARG A 40 13.44 4.75 1.83
C ARG A 40 13.05 4.11 3.16
N ASP A 41 11.98 4.59 3.80
CA ASP A 41 11.53 4.03 5.07
C ASP A 41 11.15 2.55 4.95
N ALA A 42 10.59 2.10 3.82
CA ALA A 42 10.32 0.69 3.57
C ALA A 42 11.61 -0.13 3.38
N SER A 43 12.62 0.42 2.71
CA SER A 43 13.92 -0.23 2.51
C SER A 43 14.74 -0.35 3.79
N ASP A 44 14.59 0.57 4.74
CA ASP A 44 15.34 0.59 6.00
C ASP A 44 14.85 -0.42 7.05
N LYS A 45 13.75 -1.15 6.78
CA LYS A 45 13.23 -2.17 7.70
C LYS A 45 13.85 -3.54 7.43
N SER A 46 13.95 -4.37 8.47
CA SER A 46 14.51 -5.73 8.36
C SER A 46 13.65 -6.71 7.55
N SER A 47 12.39 -6.36 7.25
CA SER A 47 11.49 -7.16 6.43
C SER A 47 11.42 -6.59 5.01
N SER A 48 10.99 -7.41 4.03
CA SER A 48 10.88 -6.99 2.62
C SER A 48 10.15 -5.66 2.44
N ALA A 49 10.80 -4.70 1.77
CA ALA A 49 10.24 -3.39 1.44
C ALA A 49 8.87 -3.50 0.73
N ALA A 50 8.70 -4.50 -0.14
CA ALA A 50 7.43 -4.76 -0.83
C ALA A 50 6.28 -5.04 0.14
N ARG A 51 6.51 -5.71 1.27
CA ARG A 51 5.48 -5.94 2.30
C ARG A 51 5.04 -4.64 2.96
N HIS A 52 5.99 -3.74 3.25
CA HIS A 52 5.68 -2.46 3.86
C HIS A 52 4.94 -1.52 2.91
N LEU A 53 5.33 -1.50 1.64
CA LEU A 53 4.63 -0.74 0.61
C LEU A 53 3.22 -1.32 0.33
N ALA A 54 3.06 -2.64 0.29
CA ALA A 54 1.75 -3.29 0.12
C ALA A 54 0.77 -2.93 1.24
N ALA A 55 1.22 -2.90 2.50
CA ALA A 55 0.37 -2.49 3.62
C ALA A 55 -0.08 -1.03 3.53
N ARG A 56 0.74 -0.14 2.95
CA ARG A 56 0.38 1.28 2.71
C ARG A 56 -0.50 1.47 1.49
N TRP A 57 -0.47 0.53 0.56
CA TRP A 57 -1.29 0.55 -0.64
C TRP A 57 -2.75 0.19 -0.35
N ALA A 58 -2.99 -0.85 0.45
CA ALA A 58 -4.32 -1.41 0.69
C ALA A 58 -5.41 -0.36 1.07
N PRO A 59 -5.13 0.67 1.91
CA PRO A 59 -6.12 1.70 2.23
C PRO A 59 -6.45 2.68 1.09
N ARG A 60 -5.65 2.71 0.01
CA ARG A 60 -5.78 3.66 -1.10
C ARG A 60 -6.65 3.15 -2.24
N ARG A 61 -6.93 1.84 -2.27
CA ARG A 61 -7.91 1.26 -3.20
C ARG A 61 -9.30 1.77 -2.81
N ARG A 62 -9.82 2.71 -3.59
CA ARG A 62 -11.23 3.11 -3.64
C ARG A 62 -11.73 2.97 -5.05
#